data_AF-A0A5L4DF39-F1
#
_entry.id   AF-A0A5L4DF39-F1
#
_cell.length_a   1.000
_cell.length_b   1.000
_cell.length_c   1.000
_cell.angle_alpha   90.00
_cell.angle_beta   90.00
_cell.angle_gamma   90.00
#
_symmetry.space_group_name_H-M   'P 1'
#
loop_
_entity.id
_entity.type
_entity.pdbx_description
1 polymer ?
#
loop_
_entity_poly.entity_id
_entity_poly.type
_entity_poly.pdbx_seq_one_letter_code
_entity_poly.pdbx_strand_id
1 'polypeptide(L)'
;MLINKSFLIPSCDDRELNLKRKNKLEYRISYDPGKTPKALVFMVGGWGATKNIKFYDFERENIAKTFDVICVQVYHHAIHRRISTESKYSAKKVFEKEDVERIKSYFESIGWDSKGISTQNAPFAAQKLIQRVAELKSQGVMDKDYQLELTLGLSPARDDYENAGIMSTIDYINALKHLDQI
;
A
#
# COMPACT_ATOMS: atom_id res chain seq x y z
N MET A 1 -22.51 -22.42 7.60
CA MET A 1 -21.09 -22.17 7.28
C MET A 1 -21.05 -20.93 6.40
N LEU A 2 -20.24 -19.93 6.74
CA LEU A 2 -20.19 -18.69 5.97
C LEU A 2 -19.67 -18.96 4.55
N ILE A 3 -20.30 -18.35 3.54
CA ILE A 3 -19.79 -18.37 2.16
C ILE A 3 -18.88 -17.17 1.95
N ASN A 4 -17.68 -17.43 1.44
CA ASN A 4 -16.69 -16.42 1.05
C ASN A 4 -16.46 -16.54 -0.47
N LYS A 5 -16.59 -15.45 -1.20
CA LYS A 5 -16.25 -15.39 -2.64
C LYS A 5 -15.31 -14.24 -2.92
N SER A 6 -14.41 -14.42 -3.87
CA SER A 6 -13.45 -13.41 -4.33
C SER A 6 -13.56 -13.24 -5.83
N PHE A 7 -13.46 -12.00 -6.28
CA PHE A 7 -13.63 -11.63 -7.68
C PHE A 7 -12.46 -10.78 -8.15
N LEU A 8 -12.10 -10.94 -9.43
CA LEU A 8 -11.13 -10.11 -10.13
C LEU A 8 -11.75 -9.60 -11.43
N ILE A 9 -12.16 -8.34 -11.46
CA ILE A 9 -12.94 -7.75 -12.55
C ILE A 9 -12.17 -6.64 -13.27
N PRO A 10 -12.44 -6.36 -14.55
CA PRO A 10 -11.99 -5.13 -15.17
C PRO A 10 -12.52 -3.91 -14.39
N SER A 11 -11.68 -2.89 -14.23
CA SER A 11 -12.12 -1.54 -13.79
C SER A 11 -11.96 -0.57 -14.96
N CYS A 12 -12.14 0.73 -14.73
CA CYS A 12 -11.98 1.74 -15.76
C CYS A 12 -10.60 2.40 -15.73
N ASP A 13 -10.24 3.02 -16.85
CA ASP A 13 -9.10 3.93 -16.94
C ASP A 13 -9.38 5.23 -16.16
N ASP A 14 -8.32 5.89 -15.71
CA ASP A 14 -8.41 7.23 -15.14
C ASP A 14 -8.44 8.24 -16.29
N ARG A 15 -9.62 8.83 -16.49
CA ARG A 15 -9.81 9.84 -17.54
C ARG A 15 -9.28 11.21 -17.16
N GLU A 16 -9.18 11.53 -15.87
CA GLU A 16 -8.69 12.83 -15.40
C GLU A 16 -7.19 12.95 -15.69
N LEU A 17 -6.44 11.91 -15.39
CA LEU A 17 -4.99 11.87 -15.59
C LEU A 17 -4.58 11.23 -16.93
N ASN A 18 -5.54 10.78 -17.73
CA ASN A 18 -5.32 10.04 -18.98
C ASN A 18 -4.40 8.81 -18.79
N LEU A 19 -4.63 8.06 -17.71
CA LEU A 19 -3.84 6.89 -17.33
C LEU A 19 -4.64 5.60 -17.49
N LYS A 20 -4.05 4.61 -18.16
CA LYS A 20 -4.65 3.29 -18.30
C LYS A 20 -4.56 2.49 -17.00
N ARG A 21 -5.65 1.79 -16.66
CA ARG A 21 -5.65 0.84 -15.54
C ARG A 21 -4.82 -0.38 -15.89
N LYS A 22 -3.79 -0.66 -15.09
CA LYS A 22 -2.92 -1.84 -15.29
C LYS A 22 -3.47 -3.11 -14.67
N ASN A 23 -4.21 -2.99 -13.57
CA ASN A 23 -4.64 -4.14 -12.77
C ASN A 23 -6.17 -4.22 -12.61
N LYS A 24 -6.69 -5.44 -12.66
CA LYS A 24 -8.10 -5.77 -12.38
C LYS A 24 -8.49 -5.38 -10.95
N LEU A 25 -9.70 -4.89 -10.73
CA LEU A 25 -10.21 -4.66 -9.38
C LEU A 25 -10.42 -5.99 -8.66
N GLU A 26 -9.87 -6.11 -7.45
CA GLU A 26 -10.18 -7.21 -6.53
C GLU A 26 -11.27 -6.76 -5.57
N TYR A 27 -12.29 -7.60 -5.37
CA TYR A 27 -13.21 -7.44 -4.26
C TYR A 27 -13.67 -8.80 -3.74
N ARG A 28 -14.10 -8.85 -2.49
CA ARG A 28 -14.51 -10.07 -1.80
C ARG A 28 -15.86 -9.87 -1.14
N ILE A 29 -16.63 -10.94 -1.03
CA ILE A 29 -17.90 -10.93 -0.31
C ILE A 29 -17.99 -12.05 0.71
N SER A 30 -18.73 -11.79 1.79
CA SER A 30 -19.21 -12.78 2.74
C SER A 30 -20.72 -12.72 2.88
N TYR A 31 -21.36 -13.87 3.02
CA TYR A 31 -22.75 -13.97 3.47
C TYR A 31 -23.00 -15.34 4.10
N ASP A 32 -23.99 -15.42 4.99
CA ASP A 32 -24.47 -16.67 5.55
C ASP A 32 -25.63 -17.21 4.71
N PRO A 33 -25.51 -18.40 4.07
CA PRO A 33 -26.60 -18.96 3.27
C PRO A 33 -27.84 -19.33 4.09
N GLY A 34 -27.73 -19.43 5.43
CA GLY A 34 -28.88 -19.64 6.31
C GLY A 34 -29.68 -18.38 6.62
N LYS A 35 -29.22 -17.20 6.18
CA LYS A 35 -29.87 -15.90 6.39
C LYS A 35 -30.34 -15.33 5.06
N THR A 36 -31.50 -14.67 5.05
CA THR A 36 -31.96 -13.88 3.91
C THR A 36 -31.35 -12.48 3.99
N PRO A 37 -30.44 -12.08 3.08
CA PRO A 37 -29.81 -10.77 3.16
C PRO A 37 -30.83 -9.62 3.04
N LYS A 38 -30.71 -8.63 3.91
CA LYS A 38 -31.54 -7.42 3.97
C LYS A 38 -30.86 -6.20 3.36
N ALA A 39 -29.53 -6.25 3.22
CA ALA A 39 -28.73 -5.17 2.65
C ALA A 39 -27.40 -5.67 2.07
N LEU A 40 -26.82 -4.87 1.18
CA LEU A 40 -25.41 -4.91 0.83
C LEU A 40 -24.66 -3.93 1.73
N VAL A 41 -23.59 -4.38 2.38
CA VAL A 41 -22.75 -3.53 3.23
C VAL A 41 -21.36 -3.44 2.64
N PHE A 42 -20.99 -2.27 2.13
CA PHE A 42 -19.66 -2.02 1.60
C PHE A 42 -18.73 -1.53 2.70
N MET A 43 -17.63 -2.25 2.93
CA MET A 43 -16.54 -1.80 3.78
C MET A 43 -15.67 -0.78 3.05
N VAL A 44 -15.53 0.40 3.64
CA VAL A 44 -14.64 1.45 3.15
C VAL A 44 -13.32 1.39 3.91
N GLY A 45 -12.30 0.78 3.30
CA GLY A 45 -11.00 0.58 3.93
C GLY A 45 -10.19 1.87 3.95
N GLY A 46 -9.73 2.29 5.13
CA GLY A 46 -8.76 3.38 5.25
C GLY A 46 -7.35 2.98 4.80
N TRP A 47 -6.41 3.92 4.84
CA TRP A 47 -5.01 3.74 4.40
C TRP A 47 -4.26 2.55 5.05
N GLY A 48 -4.69 2.09 6.23
CA GLY A 48 -4.09 0.99 6.96
C GLY A 48 -4.82 -0.34 6.83
N ALA A 49 -5.98 -0.39 6.16
CA ALA A 49 -6.87 -1.55 6.15
C ALA A 49 -6.14 -2.82 5.66
N THR A 50 -5.30 -2.69 4.63
CA THR A 50 -4.57 -3.83 4.07
C THR A 50 -3.20 -4.07 4.69
N LYS A 51 -2.88 -3.44 5.84
CA LYS A 51 -1.64 -3.75 6.59
C LYS A 51 -1.65 -5.20 7.06
N ASN A 52 -2.81 -5.70 7.51
CA ASN A 52 -3.02 -7.09 7.86
C ASN A 52 -4.28 -7.61 7.16
N ILE A 53 -4.07 -8.38 6.10
CA ILE A 53 -5.17 -8.88 5.26
C ILE A 53 -6.10 -9.80 6.03
N LYS A 54 -5.54 -10.64 6.92
CA LYS A 54 -6.33 -11.55 7.75
C LYS A 54 -7.27 -10.79 8.68
N PHE A 55 -6.82 -9.65 9.21
CA PHE A 55 -7.67 -8.80 10.04
C PHE A 55 -8.79 -8.17 9.21
N TYR A 56 -8.47 -7.68 8.02
CA TYR A 56 -9.47 -7.08 7.14
C TYR A 56 -10.50 -8.11 6.64
N ASP A 57 -10.07 -9.33 6.32
CA ASP A 57 -10.97 -10.46 6.03
C ASP A 57 -11.83 -10.84 7.23
N PHE A 58 -11.24 -10.90 8.43
CA PHE A 58 -11.96 -11.20 9.66
C PHE A 58 -13.10 -10.19 9.90
N GLU A 59 -12.87 -8.90 9.69
CA GLU A 59 -13.91 -7.87 9.82
C GLU A 59 -15.08 -8.12 8.85
N ARG A 60 -14.80 -8.37 7.56
CA ARG A 60 -15.81 -8.72 6.54
C ARG A 60 -16.64 -9.92 6.98
N GLU A 61 -15.96 -10.99 7.39
CA GLU A 61 -16.62 -12.22 7.81
C GLU A 61 -17.46 -12.00 9.07
N ASN A 62 -16.97 -11.23 10.03
CA ASN A 62 -17.67 -10.99 11.29
C ASN A 62 -18.95 -10.17 11.07
N ILE A 63 -18.93 -9.17 10.18
CA ILE A 63 -20.12 -8.42 9.79
C ILE A 63 -21.18 -9.37 9.18
N ALA A 64 -20.78 -10.21 8.22
CA ALA A 64 -21.69 -11.15 7.57
C ALA A 64 -22.19 -12.29 8.48
N LYS A 65 -21.38 -12.71 9.48
CA LYS A 65 -21.82 -13.65 10.52
C LYS A 65 -22.84 -13.01 11.45
N THR A 66 -22.63 -11.75 11.82
CA THR A 66 -23.47 -11.04 12.81
C THR A 66 -24.80 -10.62 12.22
N PHE A 67 -24.81 -10.02 11.03
CA PHE A 67 -25.99 -9.40 10.43
C PHE A 67 -26.50 -10.17 9.21
N ASP A 68 -27.79 -10.00 8.89
CA ASP A 68 -28.42 -10.57 7.70
C ASP A 68 -28.04 -9.74 6.47
N VAL A 69 -26.77 -9.77 6.06
CA VAL A 69 -26.24 -8.91 4.98
C VAL A 69 -25.27 -9.68 4.09
N ILE A 70 -25.08 -9.19 2.87
CA ILE A 70 -23.89 -9.51 2.08
C ILE A 70 -22.87 -8.40 2.37
N CYS A 71 -21.78 -8.76 3.04
CA CYS A 71 -20.69 -7.82 3.31
C CYS A 71 -19.70 -7.84 2.15
N VAL A 72 -19.41 -6.67 1.59
CA VAL A 72 -18.55 -6.46 0.42
C VAL A 72 -17.30 -5.70 0.83
N GLN A 73 -16.14 -6.26 0.52
CA GLN A 73 -14.83 -5.69 0.78
C GLN A 73 -14.15 -5.40 -0.54
N VAL A 74 -13.99 -4.13 -0.86
CA VAL A 74 -13.38 -3.67 -2.11
C VAL A 74 -11.93 -3.30 -1.85
N TYR A 75 -11.01 -3.90 -2.62
CA TYR A 75 -9.60 -3.52 -2.62
C TYR A 75 -9.42 -2.39 -3.64
N HIS A 76 -9.99 -1.24 -3.30
CA HIS A 76 -10.09 -0.08 -4.18
C HIS A 76 -8.71 0.49 -4.55
N HIS A 77 -8.68 1.30 -5.60
CA HIS A 77 -7.47 1.92 -6.11
C HIS A 77 -6.65 2.58 -5.00
N ALA A 78 -5.37 2.25 -4.95
CA ALA A 78 -4.42 2.81 -4.00
C ALA A 78 -4.76 2.60 -2.51
N ILE A 79 -5.52 1.56 -2.16
CA ILE A 79 -5.71 1.15 -0.75
C ILE A 79 -4.41 0.62 -0.12
N HIS A 80 -3.49 0.08 -0.93
CA HIS A 80 -2.28 -0.62 -0.51
C HIS A 80 -1.10 0.32 -0.19
N ARG A 81 -1.28 1.22 0.78
CA ARG A 81 -0.31 2.30 1.11
C ARG A 81 0.57 2.03 2.32
N ARG A 82 0.56 0.80 2.84
CA ARG A 82 1.37 0.40 4.00
C ARG A 82 2.11 -0.90 3.71
N ILE A 83 3.19 -1.13 4.45
CA ILE A 83 3.85 -2.43 4.45
C ILE A 83 2.85 -3.45 4.98
N SER A 84 2.55 -4.45 4.16
CA SER A 84 1.51 -5.45 4.43
C SER A 84 2.13 -6.76 4.90
N THR A 85 1.35 -7.56 5.62
CA THR A 85 1.65 -8.97 5.91
C THR A 85 1.74 -9.82 4.64
N GLU A 86 1.22 -9.35 3.51
CA GLU A 86 1.27 -10.04 2.22
C GLU A 86 1.95 -9.19 1.15
N SER A 87 2.97 -9.74 0.50
CA SER A 87 3.82 -9.01 -0.46
C SER A 87 3.05 -8.36 -1.61
N LYS A 88 2.03 -9.04 -2.15
CA LYS A 88 1.18 -8.51 -3.25
C LYS A 88 0.41 -7.23 -2.88
N TYR A 89 0.20 -6.97 -1.59
CA TYR A 89 -0.52 -5.81 -1.06
C TYR A 89 0.38 -4.84 -0.31
N SER A 90 1.69 -5.08 -0.32
CA SER A 90 2.66 -4.26 0.40
C SER A 90 3.07 -3.07 -0.45
N ALA A 91 3.00 -1.87 0.13
CA ALA A 91 3.61 -0.68 -0.45
C ALA A 91 5.12 -0.88 -0.66
N LYS A 92 5.67 -0.16 -1.65
CA LYS A 92 7.10 -0.12 -1.95
C LYS A 92 7.72 1.07 -1.22
N LYS A 93 8.85 0.85 -0.53
CA LYS A 93 9.66 1.95 0.00
C LYS A 93 10.43 2.58 -1.14
N VAL A 94 10.42 3.91 -1.22
CA VAL A 94 11.09 4.67 -2.27
C VAL A 94 11.84 5.84 -1.65
N PHE A 95 13.00 6.17 -2.21
CA PHE A 95 13.68 7.43 -1.90
C PHE A 95 13.10 8.50 -2.81
N GLU A 96 12.57 9.55 -2.22
CA GLU A 96 12.11 10.74 -2.92
C GLU A 96 13.29 11.69 -3.19
N LYS A 97 13.06 12.76 -3.94
CA LYS A 97 14.14 13.67 -4.34
C LYS A 97 14.80 14.31 -3.11
N GLU A 98 13.99 14.68 -2.14
CA GLU A 98 14.40 15.29 -0.88
C GLU A 98 15.26 14.32 -0.06
N ASP A 99 14.90 13.03 -0.06
CA ASP A 99 15.70 12.00 0.61
C ASP A 99 17.06 11.81 -0.09
N VAL A 100 17.10 11.88 -1.43
CA VAL A 100 18.33 11.83 -2.21
C VAL A 100 19.25 13.00 -1.89
N GLU A 101 18.71 14.22 -1.82
CA GLU A 101 19.49 15.41 -1.48
C GLU A 101 20.05 15.32 -0.05
N ARG A 102 19.29 14.75 0.90
CA ARG A 102 19.79 14.45 2.25
C ARG A 102 20.91 13.40 2.25
N ILE A 103 20.82 12.36 1.42
CA ILE A 103 21.91 11.39 1.28
C ILE A 103 23.17 12.07 0.72
N LYS A 104 23.01 12.93 -0.29
CA LYS A 104 24.14 13.67 -0.88
C LYS A 104 24.83 14.57 0.14
N SER A 105 24.05 15.29 0.98
CA SER A 105 24.65 16.13 2.01
C SER A 105 25.44 15.33 3.05
N TYR A 106 24.98 14.11 3.41
CA TYR A 106 25.77 13.21 4.25
C TYR A 106 27.08 12.76 3.58
N PHE A 107 27.06 12.41 2.29
CA PHE A 107 28.28 12.08 1.54
C PHE A 107 29.28 13.24 1.56
N GLU A 108 28.81 14.44 1.26
CA GLU A 108 29.65 15.65 1.22
C GLU A 108 30.23 15.98 2.61
N SER A 109 29.46 15.79 3.68
CA SER A 109 29.90 16.06 5.06
C SER A 109 31.11 15.22 5.49
N ILE A 110 31.31 14.06 4.87
CA ILE A 110 32.45 13.16 5.13
C ILE A 110 33.48 13.17 3.98
N GLY A 111 33.37 14.14 3.06
CA GLY A 111 34.29 14.33 1.94
C GLY A 111 34.15 13.30 0.81
N TRP A 112 33.01 12.61 0.70
CA TRP A 112 32.72 11.69 -0.40
C TRP A 112 32.01 12.40 -1.56
N ASP A 113 32.24 11.92 -2.80
CA ASP A 113 31.55 12.45 -3.99
C ASP A 113 30.07 12.03 -4.02
N SER A 114 29.19 13.00 -4.29
CA SER A 114 27.73 12.87 -4.28
C SER A 114 27.10 12.99 -5.68
N LYS A 115 27.86 13.45 -6.69
CA LYS A 115 27.33 13.84 -8.02
C LYS A 115 26.59 12.71 -8.74
N GLY A 116 27.01 11.47 -8.51
CA GLY A 116 26.41 10.28 -9.13
C GLY A 116 25.15 9.75 -8.45
N ILE A 117 24.70 10.34 -7.33
CA ILE A 117 23.57 9.81 -6.55
C ILE A 117 22.24 10.30 -7.13
N SER A 118 21.32 9.36 -7.36
CA SER A 118 19.97 9.58 -7.88
C SER A 118 18.96 8.69 -7.16
N THR A 119 17.66 8.88 -7.40
CA THR A 119 16.60 8.04 -6.81
C THR A 119 16.75 6.55 -7.15
N GLN A 120 17.38 6.22 -8.28
CA GLN A 120 17.59 4.83 -8.72
C GLN A 120 18.67 4.11 -7.91
N ASN A 121 19.71 4.82 -7.47
CA ASN A 121 20.85 4.22 -6.74
C ASN A 121 20.93 4.67 -5.26
N ALA A 122 19.99 5.50 -4.81
CA ALA A 122 19.88 5.96 -3.43
C ALA A 122 19.89 4.83 -2.38
N PRO A 123 19.24 3.67 -2.59
CA PRO A 123 19.34 2.56 -1.64
C PRO A 123 20.77 2.08 -1.40
N PHE A 124 21.58 2.03 -2.46
CA PHE A 124 22.98 1.64 -2.36
C PHE A 124 23.83 2.72 -1.67
N ALA A 125 23.59 4.00 -1.99
CA ALA A 125 24.25 5.12 -1.31
C ALA A 125 23.91 5.15 0.19
N ALA A 126 22.64 4.98 0.56
CA ALA A 126 22.20 4.87 1.94
C ALA A 126 22.88 3.71 2.68
N GLN A 127 23.00 2.54 2.04
CA GLN A 127 23.69 1.39 2.63
C GLN A 127 25.17 1.69 2.93
N LYS A 128 25.86 2.40 2.04
CA LYS A 128 27.25 2.84 2.28
C LYS A 128 27.36 3.76 3.50
N LEU A 129 26.43 4.70 3.67
CA LEU A 129 26.42 5.57 4.85
C LEU A 129 26.18 4.76 6.14
N ILE A 130 25.26 3.79 6.11
CA ILE A 130 25.00 2.91 7.26
C ILE A 130 26.26 2.14 7.64
N GLN A 131 26.97 1.57 6.66
CA GLN A 131 28.24 0.87 6.89
C GLN A 131 29.29 1.82 7.47
N ARG A 132 29.41 3.03 6.91
CA ARG A 132 30.37 4.03 7.39
C ARG A 132 30.10 4.46 8.83
N VAL A 133 28.85 4.67 9.19
CA VAL A 133 28.45 5.00 10.57
C VAL A 133 28.81 3.85 11.51
N ALA A 134 28.58 2.59 11.11
CA ALA A 134 28.97 1.44 11.91
C ALA A 134 30.50 1.34 12.12
N GLU A 135 31.30 1.63 11.09
CA GLU A 135 32.77 1.69 11.17
C GLU A 135 33.25 2.81 12.11
N LEU A 136 32.72 4.02 11.97
CA LEU A 136 33.12 5.16 12.80
C LEU A 136 32.81 4.92 14.28
N LYS A 137 31.68 4.26 14.57
CA LYS A 137 31.32 3.84 15.93
C LYS A 137 32.27 2.78 16.48
N SER A 138 32.68 1.80 15.67
CA SER A 138 33.59 0.74 16.13
C SER A 138 35.00 1.27 16.38
N GLN A 139 35.41 2.30 15.65
CA GLN A 139 36.68 3.02 15.84
C GLN A 139 36.66 4.00 17.02
N GLY A 140 35.50 4.25 17.63
CA GLY A 140 35.36 5.25 18.70
C GLY A 140 35.42 6.71 18.21
N VAL A 141 35.33 6.93 16.90
CA VAL A 141 35.33 8.28 16.28
C VAL A 141 33.95 8.93 16.35
N MET A 142 32.90 8.11 16.44
CA MET A 142 31.51 8.53 16.51
C MET A 142 30.83 7.91 17.73
N ASP A 143 29.93 8.67 18.36
CA ASP A 143 29.20 8.20 19.54
C ASP A 143 28.39 6.93 19.24
N LYS A 144 28.40 5.99 20.19
CA LYS A 144 27.73 4.70 20.01
C LYS A 144 26.23 4.85 19.80
N ASP A 145 25.62 5.89 20.35
CA ASP A 145 24.19 6.20 20.26
C ASP A 145 23.81 7.09 19.07
N TYR A 146 24.77 7.63 18.31
CA TYR A 146 24.48 8.40 17.09
C TYR A 146 23.53 7.66 16.15
N GLN A 147 22.52 8.33 15.60
CA GLN A 147 21.58 7.72 14.66
C GLN A 147 21.65 8.42 13.31
N LEU A 148 21.89 7.64 12.26
CA LEU A 148 21.77 8.13 10.89
C LEU A 148 20.29 8.25 10.54
N GLU A 149 19.82 9.46 10.34
CA GLU A 149 18.43 9.72 9.95
C GLU A 149 18.25 9.62 8.43
N LEU A 150 17.51 8.60 8.01
CA LEU A 150 17.06 8.41 6.64
C LEU A 150 15.53 8.37 6.61
N THR A 151 14.95 9.10 5.68
CA THR A 151 13.52 9.11 5.40
C THR A 151 13.24 8.40 4.08
N LEU A 152 12.03 7.87 3.95
CA LEU A 152 11.58 7.10 2.80
C LEU A 152 10.09 7.38 2.58
N GLY A 153 9.72 7.59 1.32
CA GLY A 153 8.36 7.57 0.86
C GLY A 153 7.78 6.14 0.77
N LEU A 154 6.46 6.06 0.65
CA LEU A 154 5.73 4.82 0.37
C LEU A 154 4.92 4.98 -0.91
N SER A 155 5.28 4.22 -1.93
CA SER A 155 4.48 4.08 -3.15
C SER A 155 3.45 2.95 -2.97
N PRO A 156 2.17 3.16 -3.32
CA PRO A 156 1.16 2.12 -3.23
C PRO A 156 1.57 0.84 -3.97
N ALA A 157 1.11 -0.32 -3.50
CA ALA A 157 1.26 -1.56 -4.25
C ALA A 157 0.53 -1.47 -5.61
N ARG A 158 0.82 -2.43 -6.50
CA ARG A 158 0.13 -2.60 -7.80
C ARG A 158 0.27 -1.42 -8.75
N ASP A 159 1.29 -0.57 -8.55
CA ASP A 159 1.54 0.62 -9.36
C ASP A 159 0.31 1.56 -9.45
N ASP A 160 -0.47 1.60 -8.36
CA ASP A 160 -1.56 2.54 -8.16
C ASP A 160 -1.03 3.90 -7.67
N TYR A 161 -1.88 4.94 -7.71
CA TYR A 161 -1.53 6.32 -7.36
C TYR A 161 -2.69 7.03 -6.66
N GLU A 162 -2.44 8.20 -6.07
CA GLU A 162 -3.51 9.02 -5.49
C GLU A 162 -4.18 9.87 -6.57
N ASN A 163 -5.51 9.90 -6.57
CA ASN A 163 -6.30 10.77 -7.45
C ASN A 163 -7.50 11.38 -6.70
N ALA A 164 -7.27 11.80 -5.45
CA ALA A 164 -8.26 12.38 -4.55
C ALA A 164 -9.50 11.48 -4.34
N GLY A 165 -9.32 10.16 -4.41
CA GLY A 165 -10.39 9.18 -4.19
C GLY A 165 -11.36 8.95 -5.35
N ILE A 166 -11.15 9.55 -6.53
CA ILE A 166 -12.03 9.35 -7.69
C ILE A 166 -11.97 7.90 -8.18
N MET A 167 -10.77 7.36 -8.41
CA MET A 167 -10.61 5.95 -8.83
C MET A 167 -11.11 4.99 -7.75
N SER A 168 -10.91 5.35 -6.48
CA SER A 168 -11.39 4.55 -5.35
C SER A 168 -12.91 4.43 -5.36
N THR A 169 -13.61 5.56 -5.52
CA THR A 169 -15.08 5.61 -5.58
C THR A 169 -15.62 4.83 -6.77
N ILE A 170 -14.98 4.96 -7.94
CA ILE A 170 -15.39 4.21 -9.13
C ILE A 170 -15.19 2.69 -8.94
N ASP A 171 -14.15 2.26 -8.23
CA ASP A 171 -13.97 0.84 -7.91
C ASP A 171 -15.13 0.28 -7.06
N TYR A 172 -15.66 1.05 -6.11
CA TYR A 172 -16.88 0.65 -5.38
C TYR A 172 -18.09 0.52 -6.30
N ILE A 173 -18.30 1.47 -7.21
CA ILE A 173 -19.40 1.44 -8.19
C ILE A 173 -19.25 0.23 -9.13
N ASN A 174 -18.04 -0.07 -9.61
CA ASN A 174 -17.76 -1.21 -10.47
C ASN A 174 -18.02 -2.54 -9.76
N ALA A 175 -17.63 -2.66 -8.48
CA ALA A 175 -17.93 -3.85 -7.68
C ALA A 175 -19.44 -4.04 -7.50
N LEU A 176 -20.19 -2.96 -7.22
CA LEU A 176 -21.66 -3.00 -7.14
C LEU A 176 -22.28 -3.42 -8.47
N LYS A 177 -21.86 -2.81 -9.58
CA LYS A 177 -22.37 -3.14 -10.92
C LYS A 177 -22.12 -4.61 -11.28
N HIS A 178 -20.97 -5.15 -10.93
CA HIS A 178 -20.68 -6.57 -11.18
C HIS A 178 -21.51 -7.48 -10.27
N LEU A 179 -21.75 -7.09 -9.01
CA LEU A 179 -22.61 -7.85 -8.09
C LEU A 179 -24.06 -7.94 -8.57
N ASP A 180 -24.58 -6.91 -9.23
CA ASP A 180 -25.93 -6.91 -9.82
C ASP A 180 -26.10 -7.91 -10.99
N GLN A 181 -24.99 -8.42 -11.53
CA GLN A 181 -24.96 -9.30 -12.70
C GLN A 181 -24.81 -10.78 -12.35
N ILE A 182 -24.64 -11.14 -11.07
CA ILE A 182 -24.27 -12.49 -10.62
C ILE A 182 -25.20 -13.08 -9.56
#